data_AF-A0A832E4C8-F1
#
_entry.id   AF-A0A832E4C8-F1
#
_cell.length_a   1.000
_cell.length_b   1.000
_cell.length_c   1.000
_cell.angle_alpha   90.00
_cell.angle_beta   90.00
_cell.angle_gamma   90.00
#
_symmetry.space_group_name_H-M   'P 1'
#
loop_
_entity.id
_entity.type
_entity.pdbx_description
1 polymer ?
#
loop_
_entity_poly.entity_id
_entity_poly.type
_entity_poly.pdbx_seq_one_letter_code
_entity_poly.pdbx_strand_id
1 'polypeptide(L)' 'VTIAMVTDYDVWQEKPVTAHEVEKVMRENIEKARKLLYELIPRIPEERKCLCEKYLDEAIL' A
#
# COMPACT_ATOMS: atom_id res chain seq x y z
N VAL A 1 -8.24 0.70 -2.55
CA VAL A 1 -7.43 1.53 -1.63
C VAL A 1 -6.05 0.92 -1.55
N THR A 2 -5.00 1.73 -1.54
CA THR A 2 -3.60 1.28 -1.44
C THR A 2 -2.98 1.86 -0.18
N ILE A 3 -2.28 1.02 0.59
CA ILE A 3 -1.46 1.46 1.72
C ILE A 3 -0.02 1.53 1.22
N ALA A 4 0.50 2.75 1.08
CA ALA A 4 1.87 2.98 0.65
C ALA A 4 2.75 3.35 1.86
N MET A 5 4.00 2.92 1.85
CA MET A 5 5.00 3.24 2.86
C MET A 5 6.15 3.97 2.18
N VAL A 6 6.44 5.19 2.61
CA VAL A 6 7.57 5.96 2.11
C VAL A 6 8.87 5.31 2.56
N THR A 7 9.77 5.04 1.61
CA THR A 7 11.06 4.37 1.84
C THR A 7 12.26 5.28 1.64
N ASP A 8 12.10 6.32 0.83
CA ASP A 8 13.16 7.22 0.38
C ASP A 8 12.52 8.48 -0.21
N TYR A 9 13.36 9.42 -0.63
CA TYR A 9 12.97 10.68 -1.26
C TYR A 9 13.40 10.74 -2.73
N ASP A 10 13.43 9.59 -3.41
CA ASP A 10 13.72 9.47 -4.84
C ASP A 10 15.00 10.23 -5.24
N VAL A 11 14.99 10.94 -6.38
CA VAL A 11 16.16 11.68 -6.92
C VAL A 11 16.17 13.16 -6.54
N TRP A 12 15.18 13.65 -5.79
CA TRP A 12 15.05 15.08 -5.50
C TRP A 12 15.82 15.54 -4.25
N GLN A 13 16.34 14.60 -3.46
CA GLN A 13 17.20 14.87 -2.31
C GLN A 13 18.68 14.71 -2.70
N GLU A 14 19.60 15.30 -1.92
CA GLU A 14 21.06 15.21 -2.13
C GLU A 14 21.57 13.78 -2.30
N LYS A 15 20.95 12.81 -1.60
CA LYS A 15 21.23 11.40 -1.78
C LYS A 15 20.13 10.72 -2.62
N PRO A 16 20.43 10.26 -3.85
CA PRO A 16 19.47 9.54 -4.66
C PRO A 16 19.16 8.16 -4.06
N VAL A 17 17.96 7.68 -4.37
CA VAL A 17 17.48 6.35 -3.95
C VAL A 17 18.41 5.20 -4.38
N THR A 18 18.50 4.20 -3.52
CA THR A 18 19.14 2.90 -3.84
C THR A 18 18.24 1.75 -3.39
N ALA A 19 18.35 0.60 -4.05
CA ALA A 19 17.59 -0.59 -3.65
C ALA A 19 17.88 -1.03 -2.20
N HIS A 20 19.12 -0.84 -1.73
CA HIS A 20 19.50 -1.16 -0.35
C HIS A 20 18.82 -0.25 0.68
N GLU A 21 18.67 1.04 0.38
CA GLU A 21 17.95 1.99 1.23
C GLU A 21 16.47 1.66 1.31
N VAL A 22 15.85 1.34 0.18
CA VAL A 22 14.45 0.87 0.14
C VAL A 22 14.29 -0.35 1.04
N GLU A 23 15.11 -1.38 0.86
CA GLU A 23 15.04 -2.61 1.65
C GLU A 23 15.23 -2.35 3.15
N LYS A 24 16.20 -1.50 3.51
CA LYS A 24 16.49 -1.13 4.89
C LYS A 24 15.27 -0.46 5.54
N VAL A 25 14.73 0.60 4.93
CA VAL A 25 13.59 1.36 5.50
C VAL A 25 12.33 0.49 5.54
N MET A 26 12.14 -0.39 4.55
CA MET A 26 11.06 -1.38 4.60
C MET A 26 11.18 -2.32 5.80
N ARG A 27 12.37 -2.88 6.07
CA ARG A 27 12.59 -3.75 7.24
C ARG A 27 12.36 -3.01 8.56
N GLU A 28 12.82 -1.77 8.67
CA GLU A 28 12.66 -0.95 9.88
C GLU A 28 11.19 -0.65 10.20
N ASN A 29 10.30 -0.66 9.20
CA ASN A 29 8.89 -0.30 9.36
C ASN A 29 7.91 -1.47 9.17
N ILE A 30 8.40 -2.69 8.91
CA ILE A 30 7.55 -3.84 8.57
C ILE A 30 6.52 -4.17 9.67
N GLU A 31 6.89 -4.02 10.94
CA GLU A 31 5.99 -4.30 12.07
C GLU A 31 4.83 -3.30 12.15
N LYS A 32 5.04 -2.04 11.73
CA LYS A 32 3.96 -1.04 11.66
C LYS A 32 2.95 -1.42 10.58
N ALA A 33 3.45 -1.85 9.41
CA ALA A 33 2.60 -2.31 8.32
C ALA A 33 1.81 -3.58 8.71
N ARG A 34 2.47 -4.55 9.37
CA ARG A 34 1.80 -5.76 9.90
C ARG A 34 0.71 -5.44 10.90
N LYS A 35 1.00 -4.61 11.90
CA LYS A 35 0.02 -4.19 12.90
C LYS A 35 -1.19 -3.52 12.26
N LEU A 36 -0.96 -2.60 11.31
CA LEU A 36 -2.04 -1.95 10.56
C LEU A 36 -2.91 -2.97 9.82
N LEU A 37 -2.31 -3.95 9.13
CA LEU A 37 -3.05 -4.98 8.41
C LEU A 37 -3.89 -5.84 9.35
N TYR A 38 -3.33 -6.31 10.47
CA TYR A 38 -4.06 -7.13 11.44
C TYR A 38 -5.23 -6.39 12.09
N GLU A 39 -5.11 -5.08 12.30
CA GLU A 39 -6.21 -4.25 12.81
C GLU A 39 -7.26 -3.93 11.73
N LEU A 40 -6.85 -3.80 10.47
CA LEU A 40 -7.71 -3.43 9.36
C LEU A 40 -8.56 -4.60 8.85
N ILE A 41 -7.97 -5.78 8.67
CA ILE A 41 -8.63 -6.98 8.11
C ILE A 41 -9.99 -7.27 8.76
N PRO A 42 -10.13 -7.36 10.10
CA PRO A 42 -11.43 -7.67 10.73
C PRO A 42 -12.46 -6.54 10.61
N ARG A 43 -12.06 -5.33 10.17
CA ARG A 43 -12.96 -4.18 9.96
C ARG A 43 -13.44 -4.07 8.52
N ILE A 44 -12.93 -4.90 7.60
CA ILE A 44 -13.40 -4.94 6.22
C ILE A 44 -14.81 -5.55 6.24
N PRO A 45 -15.84 -4.86 5.72
CA PRO A 45 -17.19 -5.38 5.70
C PRO A 45 -17.28 -6.60 4.77
N GLU A 46 -18.11 -7.58 5.14
CA GLU A 46 -18.37 -8.77 4.29
C GLU A 46 -18.99 -8.36 2.95
N GLU A 47 -19.93 -7.41 2.98
CA GLU A 47 -20.56 -6.86 1.79
C GLU A 47 -19.79 -5.65 1.26
N ARG A 48 -19.52 -5.65 -0.05
CA ARG A 48 -18.90 -4.51 -0.74
C ARG A 48 -19.89 -3.35 -0.81
N LYS A 49 -19.43 -2.15 -0.47
CA LYS A 49 -20.23 -0.91 -0.54
C LYS A 49 -19.83 0.01 -1.69
N CYS A 50 -19.00 -0.47 -2.61
CA CYS A 50 -18.54 0.31 -3.75
C CYS A 50 -19.03 -0.31 -5.06
N LEU A 51 -19.24 0.54 -6.07
CA LEU A 51 -19.65 0.12 -7.41
C LEU A 51 -18.53 -0.59 -8.18
N CYS A 52 -17.29 -0.60 -7.66
CA CYS A 52 -16.14 -1.22 -8.30
C CYS A 52 -16.32 -2.72 -8.58
N GLU A 53 -17.24 -3.39 -7.88
CA GLU A 53 -17.56 -4.79 -8.17
C GLU A 53 -18.34 -4.97 -9.48
N LYS A 54 -19.06 -3.93 -9.94
CA LYS A 54 -19.94 -3.96 -11.12
C LYS A 54 -19.38 -3.25 -12.34
N TYR A 55 -18.35 -2.42 -12.18
CA TYR A 55 -17.82 -1.62 -13.30
C TYR A 55 -17.34 -2.45 -14.50
N LEU A 56 -16.97 -3.72 -14.29
CA LEU A 56 -16.61 -4.61 -15.40
C LEU A 56 -17.81 -5.21 -16.12
N ASP A 57 -19.02 -5.23 -15.52
CA ASP A 57 -20.22 -5.75 -16.16
C ASP A 57 -20.63 -4.91 -17.39
N GLU A 58 -20.28 -3.63 -17.36
CA GLU A 58 -20.57 -2.65 -18.42
C GLU A 58 -19.34 -2.32 -19.28
N ALA A 59 -18.19 -2.96 -19.02
CA ALA A 59 -16.96 -2.74 -19.78
C ALA A 59 -17.01 -3.55 -21.09
N ILE A 60 -17.68 -3.01 -22.11
CA ILE A 60 -17.74 -3.58 -23.46
C ILE A 60 -16.54 -3.09 -24.28
N LEU A 61 -15.92 -3.99 -25.06
CA LEU A 61 -14.87 -3.71 -26.05
C LEU A 61 -15.44 -3.14 -27.35
#